data_AF-A0A1I2LFJ2-F1
#
_entry.id   AF-A0A1I2LFJ2-F1
#
_cell.length_a   1.000
_cell.length_b   1.000
_cell.length_c   1.000
_cell.angle_alpha   90.00
_cell.angle_beta   90.00
_cell.angle_gamma   90.00
#
_symmetry.space_group_name_H-M   'P 1'
#
loop_
_entity.id
_entity.type
_entity.pdbx_description
1 polymer ?
#
loop_
_entity_poly.entity_id
_entity_poly.type
_entity_poly.pdbx_seq_one_letter_code
_entity_poly.pdbx_strand_id
1 'polypeptide(L)'
;MSSPQRKTAPEDDDGQPGLFGRPERADAPVRHPGLTWNPAADLRRLIGELTRATGLTAAAVRAELAVRLGVRTLAAADLHVVREAVSAADRWLADTRTMPVGATVPPRTDRAARSYADRRVLSGVRVTEEQRAASEAFGSGGHMALQAGAGTGKTTTLLLLAAAAASAGRRGQYFAFNRPIADAAAMRFPRNVACRTAHSLAHAAVGRRFERRLQAPRKPAWQAGAALGIAPAMEVPIGDRTVTNRGLAYAMVRTVRAFCQSADPEPALHHVPWLRGLAGEEEYARLAEVVLPYAVRAWRDLQDPSGDAMRFEHDHYFKMWAMTEPRIAGDFLLLDEAQDTNPVLEQVFNAQRGHAQLVMVGDSAQAIYGWRGARDVMAGFAGLHLVLSQSFRFGPALARQANRWLTVVDSPVRLRGDPGLDTTIGPAASPDAVLCRTNVGAMLAVLDLLAGNRSVGLVGGGRALEDLAVAAGQLKAGGRAGHRDLVLFGTWQELREYAEDDPSGHDLLPLVEIIDEHGVDLVLRAVRRLDDERRADVVVSTAHKAKGREWDTVRIAPDFEPVPGEETDDHGRPVLRPVGPAEARLAYVAVTRARHHLDPSGLAWFDDHPDAPPAAPDGQPVGRA
;
A
#
# COMPACT_ATOMS: atom_id res chain seq x y z
N MET A 1 37.24 47.66 44.72
CA MET A 1 36.49 48.93 44.64
C MET A 1 35.37 48.73 43.63
N SER A 2 34.08 48.84 43.93
CA SER A 2 33.37 48.89 45.22
C SER A 2 31.96 48.30 45.02
N SER A 3 31.42 47.62 46.03
CA SER A 3 29.98 47.32 46.15
C SER A 3 29.39 48.25 47.24
N PRO A 4 28.13 48.12 47.69
CA PRO A 4 26.91 47.49 47.12
C PRO A 4 25.69 48.45 47.19
N GLN A 5 24.46 47.97 46.90
CA GLN A 5 23.35 48.01 47.90
C GLN A 5 22.11 47.20 47.48
N ARG A 6 21.48 46.56 48.47
CA ARG A 6 20.12 45.96 48.43
C ARG A 6 19.14 46.90 49.14
N LYS A 7 17.83 46.78 48.86
CA LYS A 7 16.69 47.04 49.78
C LYS A 7 15.42 46.39 49.19
N THR A 8 14.86 45.31 49.77
CA THR A 8 13.89 45.17 50.90
C THR A 8 12.41 45.21 50.46
N ALA A 9 11.64 44.19 50.86
CA ALA A 9 10.17 44.13 50.85
C ALA A 9 9.58 44.73 52.15
N PRO A 10 8.25 44.94 52.22
CA PRO A 10 7.37 44.17 53.13
C PRO A 10 5.99 43.81 52.48
N GLU A 11 5.40 42.63 52.73
CA GLU A 11 4.43 42.18 53.78
C GLU A 11 2.93 42.45 53.50
N ASP A 12 2.11 41.52 54.01
CA ASP A 12 0.70 41.18 53.74
C ASP A 12 -0.37 42.21 54.19
N ASP A 13 -1.63 42.07 53.72
CA ASP A 13 -2.80 41.64 54.55
C ASP A 13 -4.13 41.46 53.74
N ASP A 14 -5.15 40.88 54.39
CA ASP A 14 -6.41 40.28 53.91
C ASP A 14 -7.49 41.16 53.21
N GLY A 15 -8.42 40.50 52.48
CA GLY A 15 -9.70 41.10 52.05
C GLY A 15 -10.61 40.32 51.08
N GLN A 16 -11.48 39.43 51.59
CA GLN A 16 -12.72 38.91 50.94
C GLN A 16 -13.93 39.14 51.88
N PRO A 17 -15.23 39.07 51.46
CA PRO A 17 -15.86 38.48 50.25
C PRO A 17 -16.68 39.50 49.41
N GLY A 18 -17.49 39.16 48.38
CA GLY A 18 -17.83 37.90 47.69
C GLY A 18 -19.35 37.60 47.65
N LEU A 19 -19.96 37.44 46.46
CA LEU A 19 -21.42 37.18 46.25
C LEU A 19 -21.69 36.30 44.99
N PHE A 20 -22.71 35.45 45.11
CA PHE A 20 -23.13 34.35 44.23
C PHE A 20 -23.48 34.73 42.77
N GLY A 21 -23.49 33.81 41.79
CA GLY A 21 -23.52 32.33 41.95
C GLY A 21 -23.21 31.46 40.71
N ARG A 22 -23.38 30.14 40.90
CA ARG A 22 -23.26 29.05 39.91
C ARG A 22 -24.64 28.69 39.32
N PRO A 23 -24.71 27.92 38.21
CA PRO A 23 -24.62 26.44 38.22
C PRO A 23 -23.35 25.94 37.46
N GLU A 24 -22.57 24.97 37.95
CA GLU A 24 -22.72 23.51 37.75
C GLU A 24 -22.64 23.01 36.29
N ARG A 25 -21.96 21.93 35.92
CA ARG A 25 -20.71 21.21 36.30
C ARG A 25 -20.68 19.91 35.46
N ALA A 26 -19.55 19.57 34.86
CA ALA A 26 -19.13 18.20 34.50
C ALA A 26 -17.66 18.26 34.03
N ASP A 27 -16.71 18.41 34.97
CA ASP A 27 -15.91 17.31 35.53
C ASP A 27 -14.69 16.93 34.67
N ALA A 28 -13.61 17.68 34.88
CA ALA A 28 -12.25 17.27 34.53
C ALA A 28 -11.64 16.44 35.67
N PRO A 29 -10.81 15.41 35.38
CA PRO A 29 -10.31 14.50 36.41
C PRO A 29 -9.28 15.15 37.34
N VAL A 30 -9.57 15.15 38.64
CA VAL A 30 -8.68 15.59 39.72
C VAL A 30 -7.46 14.66 39.81
N ARG A 31 -6.24 15.23 39.78
CA ARG A 31 -5.01 14.50 40.09
C ARG A 31 -4.72 14.53 41.59
N HIS A 32 -4.71 13.37 42.23
CA HIS A 32 -4.16 13.23 43.59
C HIS A 32 -2.62 13.16 43.55
N PRO A 33 -1.89 13.98 44.31
CA PRO A 33 -0.44 13.84 44.47
C PRO A 33 -0.11 12.78 45.53
N GLY A 34 0.82 11.86 45.25
CA GLY A 34 1.44 11.02 46.30
C GLY A 34 1.55 9.51 46.06
N LEU A 35 1.03 8.95 44.97
CA LEU A 35 1.22 7.53 44.64
C LEU A 35 2.02 7.34 43.34
N THR A 36 3.15 6.62 43.45
CA THR A 36 3.93 6.17 42.30
C THR A 36 3.14 5.14 41.51
N TRP A 37 2.58 5.56 40.37
CA TRP A 37 1.80 4.70 39.49
C TRP A 37 2.62 3.50 39.01
N ASN A 38 2.10 2.28 39.23
CA ASN A 38 2.74 1.03 38.80
C ASN A 38 1.76 0.26 37.90
N PRO A 39 1.78 0.51 36.57
CA PRO A 39 0.81 -0.07 35.63
C PRO A 39 0.69 -1.60 35.71
N ALA A 40 1.78 -2.30 36.02
CA ALA A 40 1.79 -3.76 36.15
C ALA A 40 1.15 -4.27 37.46
N ALA A 41 1.17 -3.47 38.53
CA ALA A 41 0.42 -3.76 39.75
C ALA A 41 -1.08 -3.47 39.55
N ASP A 42 -1.40 -2.32 38.96
CA ASP A 42 -2.79 -1.91 38.69
C ASP A 42 -3.51 -2.88 37.74
N LEU A 43 -2.87 -3.25 36.63
CA LEU A 43 -3.45 -4.23 35.69
C LEU A 43 -3.74 -5.58 36.38
N ARG A 44 -2.87 -6.05 37.28
CA ARG A 44 -3.09 -7.28 38.05
C ARG A 44 -4.28 -7.14 39.01
N ARG A 45 -4.44 -6.00 39.68
CA ARG A 45 -5.61 -5.69 40.53
C ARG A 45 -6.90 -5.70 39.72
N LEU A 46 -6.93 -4.98 38.60
CA LEU A 46 -8.11 -4.83 37.74
C LEU A 46 -8.53 -6.16 37.08
N ILE A 47 -7.58 -7.00 36.65
CA ILE A 47 -7.89 -8.37 36.18
C ILE A 47 -8.56 -9.19 37.29
N GLY A 48 -8.13 -9.04 38.54
CA GLY A 48 -8.75 -9.70 39.70
C GLY A 48 -10.15 -9.18 40.02
N GLU A 49 -10.39 -7.88 39.87
CA GLU A 49 -11.72 -7.28 39.98
C GLU A 49 -12.66 -7.75 38.85
N LEU A 50 -12.19 -7.76 37.60
CA LEU A 50 -12.93 -8.26 36.43
C LEU A 50 -13.28 -9.75 36.56
N THR A 51 -12.34 -10.57 37.04
CA THR A 51 -12.57 -12.00 37.32
C THR A 51 -13.73 -12.19 38.30
N ARG A 52 -13.80 -11.38 39.36
CA ARG A 52 -14.92 -11.40 40.32
C ARG A 52 -16.23 -10.86 39.74
N ALA A 53 -16.16 -9.77 38.95
CA ALA A 53 -17.35 -9.10 38.41
C ALA A 53 -18.01 -9.86 37.24
N THR A 54 -17.23 -10.63 36.47
CA THR A 54 -17.71 -11.32 35.24
C THR A 54 -17.79 -12.85 35.39
N GLY A 55 -17.21 -13.43 36.43
CA GLY A 55 -17.05 -14.89 36.59
C GLY A 55 -16.05 -15.53 35.63
N LEU A 56 -15.39 -14.75 34.75
CA LEU A 56 -14.39 -15.25 33.81
C LEU A 56 -13.06 -15.54 34.52
N THR A 57 -12.35 -16.59 34.10
CA THR A 57 -11.00 -16.86 34.63
C THR A 57 -10.03 -15.73 34.28
N ALA A 58 -9.02 -15.48 35.12
CA ALA A 58 -8.01 -14.45 34.88
C ALA A 58 -7.25 -14.64 33.54
N ALA A 59 -7.23 -15.84 32.97
CA ALA A 59 -6.71 -16.10 31.62
C ALA A 59 -7.67 -15.60 30.53
N ALA A 60 -8.97 -15.85 30.66
CA ALA A 60 -10.00 -15.35 29.74
C ALA A 60 -10.10 -13.81 29.79
N VAL A 61 -10.05 -13.21 30.98
CA VAL A 61 -10.00 -11.74 31.15
C VAL A 61 -8.77 -11.13 30.46
N ARG A 62 -7.59 -11.77 30.58
CA ARG A 62 -6.37 -11.34 29.88
C ARG A 62 -6.47 -11.48 28.36
N ALA A 63 -7.11 -12.52 27.86
CA ALA A 63 -7.34 -12.72 26.42
C ALA A 63 -8.31 -11.66 25.86
N GLU A 64 -9.41 -11.39 26.54
CA GLU A 64 -10.38 -10.36 26.16
C GLU A 64 -9.76 -8.94 26.18
N LEU A 65 -8.97 -8.61 27.20
CA LEU A 65 -8.22 -7.35 27.22
C LEU A 65 -7.19 -7.27 26.08
N ALA A 66 -6.49 -8.36 25.75
CA ALA A 66 -5.56 -8.39 24.63
C ALA A 66 -6.27 -8.15 23.28
N VAL A 67 -7.45 -8.75 23.09
CA VAL A 67 -8.32 -8.53 21.91
C VAL A 67 -8.78 -7.09 21.82
N ARG A 68 -9.26 -6.50 22.92
CA ARG A 68 -9.71 -5.08 22.97
C ARG A 68 -8.62 -4.06 22.68
N LEU A 69 -7.36 -4.45 22.84
CA LEU A 69 -6.17 -3.63 22.56
C LEU A 69 -5.48 -3.98 21.23
N GLY A 70 -5.97 -4.99 20.50
CA GLY A 70 -5.36 -5.45 19.25
C GLY A 70 -3.97 -6.10 19.41
N VAL A 71 -3.59 -6.54 20.62
CA VAL A 71 -2.27 -7.14 20.89
C VAL A 71 -2.34 -8.66 21.06
N ARG A 72 -1.29 -9.39 20.68
CA ARG A 72 -1.27 -10.86 20.76
C ARG A 72 -1.32 -11.39 22.19
N THR A 73 -0.61 -10.76 23.13
CA THR A 73 -0.67 -11.08 24.57
C THR A 73 -0.35 -9.83 25.39
N LEU A 74 -0.83 -9.79 26.63
CA LEU A 74 -0.42 -8.78 27.63
C LEU A 74 0.94 -9.09 28.31
N ALA A 75 1.57 -10.21 27.99
CA ALA A 75 2.73 -10.73 28.74
C ALA A 75 4.09 -10.27 28.19
N ALA A 76 4.12 -9.55 27.07
CA ALA A 76 5.34 -9.13 26.36
C ALA A 76 5.29 -7.66 25.92
N ALA A 77 4.57 -6.82 26.68
CA ALA A 77 4.14 -5.51 26.21
C ALA A 77 4.91 -4.36 26.88
N ASP A 78 5.35 -3.39 26.08
CA ASP A 78 5.97 -2.15 26.54
C ASP A 78 5.01 -1.35 27.44
N LEU A 79 5.54 -0.45 28.28
CA LEU A 79 4.82 0.27 29.31
C LEU A 79 3.55 0.96 28.79
N HIS A 80 3.57 1.45 27.55
CA HIS A 80 2.41 2.04 26.87
C HIS A 80 1.20 1.09 26.82
N VAL A 81 1.38 -0.15 26.37
CA VAL A 81 0.29 -1.14 26.26
C VAL A 81 -0.25 -1.53 27.64
N VAL A 82 0.61 -1.59 28.66
CA VAL A 82 0.17 -1.85 30.04
C VAL A 82 -0.74 -0.72 30.55
N ARG A 83 -0.46 0.53 30.19
CA ARG A 83 -1.29 1.71 30.53
C ARG A 83 -2.63 1.71 29.80
N GLU A 84 -2.65 1.31 28.53
CA GLU A 84 -3.90 1.13 27.78
C GLU A 84 -4.73 -0.04 28.32
N ALA A 85 -4.09 -1.13 28.74
CA ALA A 85 -4.75 -2.27 29.37
C ALA A 85 -5.41 -1.93 30.71
N VAL A 86 -4.77 -1.09 31.54
CA VAL A 86 -5.38 -0.51 32.74
C VAL A 86 -6.64 0.27 32.36
N SER A 87 -6.50 1.21 31.42
CA SER A 87 -7.62 2.06 30.95
C SER A 87 -8.79 1.25 30.34
N ALA A 88 -8.49 0.16 29.63
CA ALA A 88 -9.48 -0.73 29.05
C ALA A 88 -10.18 -1.61 30.10
N ALA A 89 -9.44 -2.03 31.14
CA ALA A 89 -9.99 -2.81 32.26
C ALA A 89 -10.89 -1.94 33.15
N ASP A 90 -10.53 -0.68 33.41
CA ASP A 90 -11.36 0.28 34.17
C ASP A 90 -12.69 0.55 33.45
N ARG A 91 -12.67 0.81 32.13
CA ARG A 91 -13.90 0.96 31.33
C ARG A 91 -14.78 -0.30 31.40
N TRP A 92 -14.19 -1.48 31.22
CA TRP A 92 -14.94 -2.73 31.28
C TRP A 92 -15.52 -3.00 32.69
N LEU A 93 -14.84 -2.59 33.77
CA LEU A 93 -15.40 -2.64 35.12
C LEU A 93 -16.58 -1.68 35.31
N ALA A 94 -16.52 -0.48 34.74
CA ALA A 94 -17.65 0.44 34.75
C ALA A 94 -18.86 -0.15 34.00
N ASP A 95 -18.66 -0.65 32.76
CA ASP A 95 -19.68 -1.31 31.95
C ASP A 95 -20.30 -2.53 32.65
N THR A 96 -19.49 -3.30 33.39
CA THR A 96 -19.97 -4.49 34.10
C THR A 96 -20.79 -4.12 35.34
N ARG A 97 -20.49 -2.98 36.00
CA ARG A 97 -21.23 -2.49 37.17
C ARG A 97 -22.57 -1.83 36.81
N THR A 98 -22.79 -1.45 35.55
CA THR A 98 -24.06 -0.87 35.07
C THR A 98 -25.06 -1.90 34.51
N MET A 99 -24.71 -3.18 34.49
CA MET A 99 -25.61 -4.26 34.07
C MET A 99 -26.54 -4.70 35.22
N PRO A 100 -27.86 -4.89 34.99
CA PRO A 100 -28.78 -5.36 36.02
C PRO A 100 -28.47 -6.81 36.44
N VAL A 101 -28.48 -7.05 37.76
CA VAL A 101 -28.14 -8.34 38.36
C VAL A 101 -29.20 -9.39 38.02
N GLY A 102 -28.82 -10.42 37.24
CA GLY A 102 -29.70 -11.56 36.96
C GLY A 102 -29.43 -12.33 35.66
N ALA A 103 -28.69 -11.76 34.70
CA ALA A 103 -28.44 -12.40 33.40
C ALA A 103 -27.32 -13.47 33.45
N THR A 104 -27.64 -14.67 33.95
CA THR A 104 -26.72 -15.82 33.82
C THR A 104 -26.61 -16.27 32.36
N VAL A 105 -25.43 -16.10 31.76
CA VAL A 105 -25.13 -16.59 30.41
C VAL A 105 -25.07 -18.13 30.43
N PRO A 106 -25.91 -18.85 29.66
CA PRO A 106 -25.88 -20.31 29.65
C PRO A 106 -24.62 -20.83 28.93
N PRO A 107 -24.07 -21.99 29.34
CA PRO A 107 -22.87 -22.55 28.75
C PRO A 107 -23.12 -22.93 27.28
N ARG A 108 -22.53 -22.18 26.35
CA ARG A 108 -22.66 -22.42 24.91
C ARG A 108 -21.95 -23.72 24.52
N THR A 109 -22.74 -24.75 24.24
CA THR A 109 -22.23 -25.98 23.63
C THR A 109 -21.77 -25.72 22.20
N ASP A 110 -20.63 -26.33 21.85
CA ASP A 110 -19.75 -25.87 20.77
C ASP A 110 -20.32 -26.05 19.35
N ARG A 111 -21.50 -26.66 19.18
CA ARG A 111 -22.12 -26.93 17.87
C ARG A 111 -23.04 -25.80 17.39
N ALA A 112 -23.72 -25.09 18.30
CA ALA A 112 -24.61 -23.98 17.94
C ALA A 112 -23.85 -22.68 17.65
N ALA A 113 -22.72 -22.44 18.34
CA ALA A 113 -21.85 -21.29 18.11
C ALA A 113 -21.24 -21.28 16.69
N ARG A 114 -20.99 -22.46 16.10
CA ARG A 114 -20.46 -22.62 14.73
C ARG A 114 -21.40 -22.02 13.67
N SER A 115 -22.69 -22.31 13.75
CA SER A 115 -23.73 -21.71 12.89
C SER A 115 -23.87 -20.19 13.12
N TYR A 116 -23.69 -19.73 14.37
CA TYR A 116 -23.88 -18.32 14.72
C TYR A 116 -22.71 -17.42 14.30
N ALA A 117 -21.49 -17.96 14.19
CA ALA A 117 -20.32 -17.20 13.74
C ALA A 117 -20.36 -16.92 12.23
N ASP A 118 -20.57 -17.96 11.42
CA ASP A 118 -20.61 -17.83 9.95
C ASP A 118 -21.78 -16.92 9.48
N ARG A 119 -22.93 -16.96 10.17
CA ARG A 119 -24.08 -16.08 9.89
C ARG A 119 -23.83 -14.60 10.25
N ARG A 120 -22.88 -14.29 11.14
CA ARG A 120 -22.66 -12.92 11.63
C ARG A 120 -21.67 -12.11 10.78
N VAL A 121 -20.85 -12.77 9.95
CA VAL A 121 -19.94 -12.11 9.00
C VAL A 121 -20.72 -11.44 7.85
N LEU A 122 -21.94 -11.93 7.56
CA LEU A 122 -22.78 -11.46 6.45
C LEU A 122 -24.07 -10.75 6.90
N SER A 123 -24.39 -10.72 8.21
CA SER A 123 -25.60 -10.06 8.71
C SER A 123 -25.51 -8.54 8.53
N GLY A 124 -26.20 -8.00 7.52
CA GLY A 124 -26.23 -6.58 7.18
C GLY A 124 -25.55 -6.21 5.85
N VAL A 125 -24.91 -7.15 5.15
CA VAL A 125 -24.32 -6.89 3.83
C VAL A 125 -25.42 -6.86 2.76
N ARG A 126 -25.62 -5.72 2.10
CA ARG A 126 -26.56 -5.58 0.97
C ARG A 126 -25.95 -6.17 -0.31
N VAL A 127 -26.17 -7.47 -0.51
CA VAL A 127 -25.64 -8.21 -1.68
C VAL A 127 -26.33 -7.77 -2.97
N THR A 128 -25.55 -7.26 -3.93
CA THR A 128 -26.04 -6.86 -5.27
C THR A 128 -26.32 -8.08 -6.15
N GLU A 129 -27.08 -7.88 -7.23
CA GLU A 129 -27.33 -8.93 -8.21
C GLU A 129 -26.05 -9.45 -8.85
N GLU A 130 -25.09 -8.56 -9.12
CA GLU A 130 -23.74 -8.88 -9.61
C GLU A 130 -22.99 -9.83 -8.64
N GLN A 131 -23.10 -9.58 -7.34
CA GLN A 131 -22.50 -10.44 -6.30
C GLN A 131 -23.23 -11.78 -6.14
N ARG A 132 -24.55 -11.84 -6.39
CA ARG A 132 -25.31 -13.10 -6.43
C ARG A 132 -24.92 -13.95 -7.62
N ALA A 133 -24.90 -13.36 -8.82
CA ALA A 133 -24.44 -14.02 -10.03
C ALA A 133 -23.01 -14.57 -9.87
N ALA A 134 -22.12 -13.82 -9.20
CA ALA A 134 -20.79 -14.33 -8.84
C ALA A 134 -20.84 -15.53 -7.89
N SER A 135 -21.71 -15.51 -6.87
CA SER A 135 -21.89 -16.64 -5.94
C SER A 135 -22.49 -17.88 -6.59
N GLU A 136 -23.44 -17.72 -7.51
CA GLU A 136 -24.07 -18.80 -8.27
C GLU A 136 -23.10 -19.42 -9.26
N ALA A 137 -22.38 -18.59 -10.03
CA ALA A 137 -21.29 -19.04 -10.90
C ALA A 137 -20.21 -19.78 -10.12
N PHE A 138 -19.80 -19.29 -8.96
CA PHE A 138 -18.86 -20.00 -8.09
C PHE A 138 -19.40 -21.35 -7.61
N GLY A 139 -20.71 -21.42 -7.29
CA GLY A 139 -21.39 -22.66 -6.93
C GLY A 139 -21.36 -23.75 -8.02
N SER A 140 -21.31 -23.35 -9.30
CA SER A 140 -21.20 -24.28 -10.44
C SER A 140 -19.85 -25.01 -10.55
N GLY A 141 -18.82 -24.56 -9.82
CA GLY A 141 -17.46 -25.13 -9.87
C GLY A 141 -16.56 -24.63 -11.00
N GLY A 142 -17.08 -23.85 -11.96
CA GLY A 142 -16.29 -23.28 -13.06
C GLY A 142 -15.27 -22.22 -12.62
N HIS A 143 -14.16 -22.08 -13.36
CA HIS A 143 -13.21 -20.98 -13.16
C HIS A 143 -13.84 -19.64 -13.57
N MET A 144 -13.51 -18.54 -12.87
CA MET A 144 -14.10 -17.23 -13.14
C MET A 144 -13.15 -16.06 -12.88
N ALA A 145 -13.38 -14.95 -13.59
CA ALA A 145 -12.74 -13.65 -13.38
C ALA A 145 -13.81 -12.61 -13.04
N LEU A 146 -13.59 -11.84 -11.97
CA LEU A 146 -14.46 -10.79 -11.46
C LEU A 146 -13.82 -9.42 -11.72
N GLN A 147 -14.15 -8.82 -12.85
CA GLN A 147 -13.72 -7.46 -13.18
C GLN A 147 -14.55 -6.45 -12.39
N ALA A 148 -13.92 -5.75 -11.47
CA ALA A 148 -14.60 -5.07 -10.38
C ALA A 148 -14.05 -3.65 -10.18
N GLY A 149 -14.89 -2.65 -10.37
CA GLY A 149 -14.48 -1.25 -10.24
C GLY A 149 -14.15 -0.81 -8.80
N ALA A 150 -13.70 0.43 -8.63
CA ALA A 150 -13.41 1.02 -7.33
C ALA A 150 -14.63 1.02 -6.39
N GLY A 151 -14.44 0.60 -5.14
CA GLY A 151 -15.50 0.60 -4.12
C GLY A 151 -16.56 -0.49 -4.28
N THR A 152 -16.47 -1.38 -5.27
CA THR A 152 -17.49 -2.39 -5.60
C THR A 152 -17.50 -3.64 -4.69
N GLY A 153 -16.66 -3.63 -3.66
CA GLY A 153 -16.64 -4.69 -2.65
C GLY A 153 -15.92 -5.98 -3.07
N LYS A 154 -14.84 -5.92 -3.86
CA LYS A 154 -13.97 -7.05 -4.25
C LYS A 154 -13.76 -8.09 -3.13
N THR A 155 -13.12 -7.69 -2.03
CA THR A 155 -12.84 -8.57 -0.87
C THR A 155 -14.13 -9.05 -0.18
N THR A 156 -15.21 -8.26 -0.18
CA THR A 156 -16.52 -8.67 0.35
C THR A 156 -17.18 -9.74 -0.53
N THR A 157 -17.01 -9.66 -1.84
CA THR A 157 -17.46 -10.69 -2.79
C THR A 157 -16.69 -11.98 -2.57
N LEU A 158 -15.37 -11.91 -2.42
CA LEU A 158 -14.56 -13.09 -2.07
C LEU A 158 -14.94 -13.70 -0.71
N LEU A 159 -15.33 -12.89 0.27
CA LEU A 159 -15.89 -13.37 1.54
C LEU A 159 -17.24 -14.09 1.38
N LEU A 160 -18.12 -13.60 0.50
CA LEU A 160 -19.37 -14.28 0.14
C LEU A 160 -19.08 -15.66 -0.49
N LEU A 161 -18.16 -15.72 -1.45
CA LEU A 161 -17.75 -16.99 -2.09
C LEU A 161 -17.15 -17.97 -1.06
N ALA A 162 -16.28 -17.48 -0.18
CA ALA A 162 -15.67 -18.29 0.87
C ALA A 162 -16.68 -18.83 1.89
N ALA A 163 -17.72 -18.06 2.24
CA ALA A 163 -18.80 -18.49 3.12
C ALA A 163 -19.72 -19.54 2.46
N ALA A 164 -20.01 -19.38 1.17
CA ALA A 164 -20.70 -20.40 0.38
C ALA A 164 -19.89 -21.70 0.31
N ALA A 165 -18.58 -21.60 0.05
CA ALA A 165 -17.67 -22.74 0.06
C ALA A 165 -17.59 -23.45 1.42
N ALA A 166 -17.53 -22.68 2.52
CA ALA A 166 -17.52 -23.19 3.89
C ALA A 166 -18.79 -24.00 4.20
N SER A 167 -19.94 -23.50 3.78
CA SER A 167 -21.24 -24.17 3.93
C SER A 167 -21.31 -25.50 3.15
N ALA A 168 -20.58 -25.59 2.03
CA ALA A 168 -20.41 -26.81 1.23
C ALA A 168 -19.25 -27.71 1.71
N GLY A 169 -18.57 -27.39 2.83
CA GLY A 169 -17.43 -28.15 3.36
C GLY A 169 -16.12 -28.03 2.56
N ARG A 170 -16.07 -27.16 1.54
CA ARG A 170 -14.92 -26.95 0.67
C ARG A 170 -13.85 -26.10 1.39
N ARG A 171 -12.58 -26.40 1.16
CA ARG A 171 -11.41 -25.66 1.68
C ARG A 171 -10.72 -24.90 0.56
N GLY A 172 -10.09 -23.77 0.87
CA GLY A 172 -9.41 -22.98 -0.15
C GLY A 172 -8.25 -22.14 0.38
N GLN A 173 -7.63 -21.39 -0.54
CA GLN A 173 -6.65 -20.36 -0.19
C GLN A 173 -7.05 -19.02 -0.79
N TYR A 174 -6.71 -17.96 -0.08
CA TYR A 174 -6.86 -16.58 -0.52
C TYR A 174 -5.47 -15.95 -0.65
N PHE A 175 -5.18 -15.44 -1.84
CA PHE A 175 -3.95 -14.75 -2.19
C PHE A 175 -4.19 -13.25 -2.21
N ALA A 176 -3.62 -12.57 -1.22
CA ALA A 176 -3.52 -11.12 -1.20
C ALA A 176 -2.24 -10.62 -1.89
N PHE A 177 -2.34 -9.43 -2.47
CA PHE A 177 -1.20 -8.69 -3.01
C PHE A 177 -0.10 -8.39 -2.00
N ASN A 178 -0.46 -8.08 -0.74
CA ASN A 178 0.52 -7.74 0.31
C ASN A 178 0.17 -8.32 1.69
N ARG A 179 1.16 -8.28 2.59
CA ARG A 179 1.06 -8.88 3.93
C ARG A 179 -0.05 -8.25 4.80
N PRO A 180 -0.18 -6.91 4.90
CA PRO A 180 -1.30 -6.28 5.60
C PRO A 180 -2.69 -6.74 5.12
N ILE A 181 -2.91 -6.85 3.81
CA ILE A 181 -4.18 -7.34 3.26
C ILE A 181 -4.41 -8.81 3.63
N ALA A 182 -3.36 -9.67 3.56
CA ALA A 182 -3.46 -11.06 3.98
C ALA A 182 -3.85 -11.22 5.45
N ASP A 183 -3.22 -10.42 6.34
CA ASP A 183 -3.49 -10.45 7.78
C ASP A 183 -4.89 -9.90 8.11
N ALA A 184 -5.34 -8.85 7.41
CA ALA A 184 -6.71 -8.32 7.53
C ALA A 184 -7.77 -9.31 7.04
N ALA A 185 -7.50 -10.00 5.93
CA ALA A 185 -8.36 -11.05 5.40
C ALA A 185 -8.43 -12.26 6.37
N ALA A 186 -7.32 -12.68 6.96
CA ALA A 186 -7.27 -13.79 7.92
C ALA A 186 -8.18 -13.60 9.15
N MET A 187 -8.52 -12.36 9.51
CA MET A 187 -9.47 -12.05 10.59
C MET A 187 -10.95 -12.11 10.17
N ARG A 188 -11.24 -12.04 8.86
CA ARG A 188 -12.61 -11.95 8.30
C ARG A 188 -13.04 -13.22 7.58
N PHE A 189 -12.11 -13.93 6.94
CA PHE A 189 -12.42 -15.13 6.16
C PHE A 189 -12.80 -16.33 7.06
N PRO A 190 -13.70 -17.20 6.60
CA PRO A 190 -13.98 -18.49 7.22
C PRO A 190 -12.72 -19.35 7.45
N ARG A 191 -12.69 -20.12 8.54
CA ARG A 191 -11.50 -20.91 8.97
C ARG A 191 -11.03 -21.98 7.97
N ASN A 192 -11.87 -22.36 7.02
CA ASN A 192 -11.55 -23.27 5.90
C ASN A 192 -10.79 -22.58 4.76
N VAL A 193 -10.54 -21.26 4.83
CA VAL A 193 -9.74 -20.50 3.86
C VAL A 193 -8.45 -19.99 4.48
N ALA A 194 -7.31 -20.37 3.90
CA ALA A 194 -6.01 -19.88 4.33
C ALA A 194 -5.64 -18.57 3.59
N CYS A 195 -5.64 -17.44 4.30
CA CYS A 195 -5.23 -16.13 3.76
C CYS A 195 -3.72 -15.94 3.83
N ARG A 196 -3.07 -15.73 2.68
CA ARG A 196 -1.60 -15.61 2.53
C ARG A 196 -1.23 -14.67 1.37
N THR A 197 0.05 -14.31 1.26
CA THR A 197 0.60 -13.80 -0.01
C THR A 197 1.34 -14.92 -0.73
N ALA A 198 1.46 -14.86 -2.06
CA ALA A 198 2.21 -15.86 -2.82
C ALA A 198 3.69 -15.90 -2.39
N HIS A 199 4.34 -14.74 -2.21
CA HIS A 199 5.70 -14.65 -1.64
C HIS A 199 5.85 -15.27 -0.24
N SER A 200 4.78 -15.37 0.57
CA SER A 200 4.85 -16.04 1.87
C SER A 200 4.86 -17.57 1.76
N LEU A 201 4.23 -18.15 0.73
CA LEU A 201 4.39 -19.58 0.40
C LEU A 201 5.81 -19.84 -0.12
N ALA A 202 6.29 -19.01 -1.05
CA ALA A 202 7.62 -19.13 -1.62
C ALA A 202 8.76 -18.96 -0.59
N HIS A 203 8.61 -18.03 0.37
CA HIS A 203 9.59 -17.85 1.45
C HIS A 203 9.63 -19.08 2.36
N ALA A 204 8.46 -19.62 2.71
CA ALA A 204 8.37 -20.83 3.52
C ALA A 204 8.98 -22.06 2.81
N ALA A 205 8.77 -22.22 1.51
CA ALA A 205 9.28 -23.35 0.74
C ALA A 205 10.78 -23.24 0.40
N VAL A 206 11.22 -22.06 -0.07
CA VAL A 206 12.56 -21.83 -0.63
C VAL A 206 13.30 -20.70 0.10
N GLY A 207 12.66 -19.54 0.26
CA GLY A 207 13.34 -18.30 0.68
C GLY A 207 14.07 -18.35 2.02
N ARG A 208 13.63 -19.18 2.98
CA ARG A 208 14.33 -19.40 4.27
C ARG A 208 15.79 -19.83 4.14
N ARG A 209 16.18 -20.45 3.02
CA ARG A 209 17.59 -20.83 2.73
C ARG A 209 18.49 -19.62 2.44
N PHE A 210 17.90 -18.49 2.06
CA PHE A 210 18.58 -17.29 1.58
C PHE A 210 18.48 -16.10 2.54
N GLU A 211 18.03 -16.32 3.78
CA GLU A 211 17.79 -15.26 4.78
C GLU A 211 19.03 -14.37 5.01
N ARG A 212 20.24 -14.95 5.02
CA ARG A 212 21.51 -14.20 5.07
C ARG A 212 21.68 -13.24 3.88
N ARG A 213 21.29 -13.66 2.68
CA ARG A 213 21.42 -12.85 1.45
C ARG A 213 20.35 -11.76 1.37
N LEU A 214 19.14 -12.00 1.87
CA LEU A 214 18.10 -10.96 2.01
C LEU A 214 18.51 -9.82 2.95
N GLN A 215 19.42 -10.08 3.90
CA GLN A 215 19.94 -9.11 4.87
C GLN A 215 21.26 -8.44 4.42
N ALA A 216 21.78 -8.78 3.24
CA ALA A 216 23.02 -8.23 2.71
C ALA A 216 22.86 -6.75 2.27
N PRO A 217 23.95 -5.93 2.30
CA PRO A 217 23.92 -4.54 1.84
C PRO A 217 23.65 -4.43 0.33
N ARG A 218 23.27 -3.23 -0.14
CA ARG A 218 23.17 -2.92 -1.58
C ARG A 218 24.53 -3.08 -2.26
N LYS A 219 24.50 -3.55 -3.50
CA LYS A 219 25.66 -3.71 -4.39
C LYS A 219 25.30 -3.12 -5.76
N PRO A 220 26.08 -2.20 -6.34
CA PRO A 220 25.82 -1.65 -7.66
C PRO A 220 25.89 -2.72 -8.75
N ALA A 221 25.12 -2.55 -9.82
CA ALA A 221 25.11 -3.48 -10.94
C ALA A 221 26.52 -3.71 -11.50
N TRP A 222 27.33 -2.65 -11.63
CA TRP A 222 28.70 -2.76 -12.16
C TRP A 222 29.63 -3.63 -11.29
N GLN A 223 29.46 -3.65 -9.96
CA GLN A 223 30.23 -4.54 -9.07
C GLN A 223 29.76 -5.99 -9.20
N ALA A 224 28.46 -6.21 -9.38
CA ALA A 224 27.92 -7.54 -9.68
C ALA A 224 28.41 -8.04 -11.04
N GLY A 225 28.40 -7.18 -12.06
CA GLY A 225 28.92 -7.44 -13.40
C GLY A 225 30.41 -7.83 -13.36
N ALA A 226 31.24 -7.07 -12.65
CA ALA A 226 32.66 -7.38 -12.48
C ALA A 226 32.89 -8.76 -11.82
N ALA A 227 32.16 -9.06 -10.74
CA ALA A 227 32.22 -10.37 -10.07
C ALA A 227 31.75 -11.53 -10.98
N LEU A 228 30.90 -11.24 -11.97
CA LEU A 228 30.40 -12.21 -12.95
C LEU A 228 31.18 -12.20 -14.28
N GLY A 229 32.30 -11.47 -14.35
CA GLY A 229 33.24 -11.46 -15.47
C GLY A 229 33.02 -10.40 -16.55
N ILE A 230 32.17 -9.38 -16.33
CA ILE A 230 32.14 -8.18 -17.17
C ILE A 230 33.39 -7.35 -16.81
N ALA A 231 34.38 -7.28 -17.69
CA ALA A 231 35.65 -6.63 -17.36
C ALA A 231 35.46 -5.12 -17.06
N PRO A 232 36.24 -4.51 -16.14
CA PRO A 232 36.06 -3.11 -15.75
C PRO A 232 36.20 -2.08 -16.87
N ALA A 233 36.94 -2.41 -17.93
CA ALA A 233 37.08 -1.60 -19.15
C ALA A 233 36.46 -2.32 -20.38
N MET A 234 35.44 -3.17 -20.15
CA MET A 234 34.74 -3.82 -21.25
C MET A 234 33.90 -2.81 -22.01
N GLU A 235 34.12 -2.74 -23.32
CA GLU A 235 33.35 -1.93 -24.26
C GLU A 235 32.96 -2.81 -25.44
N VAL A 236 31.70 -2.72 -25.86
CA VAL A 236 31.15 -3.54 -26.93
C VAL A 236 30.48 -2.63 -27.97
N PRO A 237 31.02 -2.53 -29.19
CA PRO A 237 30.35 -1.79 -30.26
C PRO A 237 29.09 -2.54 -30.71
N ILE A 238 27.98 -1.81 -30.81
CA ILE A 238 26.65 -2.26 -31.22
C ILE A 238 26.03 -1.14 -32.06
N GLY A 239 25.95 -1.35 -33.38
CA GLY A 239 25.64 -0.29 -34.33
C GLY A 239 26.63 0.88 -34.21
N ASP A 240 26.13 2.11 -34.30
CA ASP A 240 26.92 3.34 -34.16
C ASP A 240 27.27 3.70 -32.69
N ARG A 241 27.06 2.79 -31.73
CA ARG A 241 27.22 3.05 -30.30
C ARG A 241 28.13 2.02 -29.63
N THR A 242 28.74 2.43 -28.53
CA THR A 242 29.51 1.54 -27.65
C THR A 242 28.79 1.34 -26.33
N VAL A 243 28.49 0.10 -25.98
CA VAL A 243 27.94 -0.27 -24.67
C VAL A 243 29.09 -0.57 -23.72
N THR A 244 29.20 0.22 -22.65
CA THR A 244 30.21 0.06 -21.61
C THR A 244 29.87 -1.06 -20.65
N ASN A 245 30.83 -1.49 -19.83
CA ASN A 245 30.66 -2.43 -18.74
C ASN A 245 29.49 -2.08 -17.80
N ARG A 246 29.27 -0.79 -17.51
CA ARG A 246 28.12 -0.29 -16.73
C ARG A 246 26.80 -0.59 -17.46
N GLY A 247 26.72 -0.32 -18.76
CA GLY A 247 25.56 -0.63 -19.60
C GLY A 247 25.27 -2.14 -19.73
N LEU A 248 26.31 -2.96 -19.87
CA LEU A 248 26.18 -4.42 -19.87
C LEU A 248 25.71 -4.95 -18.50
N ALA A 249 26.22 -4.41 -17.40
CA ALA A 249 25.81 -4.79 -16.05
C ALA A 249 24.38 -4.36 -15.73
N TYR A 250 23.98 -3.15 -16.15
CA TYR A 250 22.60 -2.68 -16.14
C TYR A 250 21.68 -3.67 -16.86
N ALA A 251 22.03 -4.00 -18.11
CA ALA A 251 21.23 -4.90 -18.94
C ALA A 251 21.14 -6.31 -18.32
N MET A 252 22.23 -6.84 -17.76
CA MET A 252 22.26 -8.11 -17.02
C MET A 252 21.27 -8.11 -15.85
N VAL A 253 21.29 -7.09 -14.98
CA VAL A 253 20.38 -7.00 -13.83
C VAL A 253 18.92 -6.87 -14.28
N ARG A 254 18.63 -6.06 -15.31
CA ARG A 254 17.29 -5.96 -15.92
C ARG A 254 16.83 -7.31 -16.49
N THR A 255 17.70 -8.04 -17.17
CA THR A 255 17.39 -9.36 -17.77
C THR A 255 16.99 -10.36 -16.70
N VAL A 256 17.75 -10.44 -15.60
CA VAL A 256 17.42 -11.31 -14.45
C VAL A 256 16.09 -10.91 -13.81
N ARG A 257 15.84 -9.61 -13.63
CA ARG A 257 14.58 -9.10 -13.07
C ARG A 257 13.38 -9.42 -13.94
N ALA A 258 13.48 -9.21 -15.26
CA ALA A 258 12.43 -9.56 -16.22
C ALA A 258 12.17 -11.08 -16.23
N PHE A 259 13.23 -11.89 -16.20
CA PHE A 259 13.12 -13.36 -16.08
C PHE A 259 12.44 -13.81 -14.78
N CYS A 260 12.74 -13.16 -13.64
CA CYS A 260 12.09 -13.48 -12.37
C CYS A 260 10.59 -13.15 -12.37
N GLN A 261 10.12 -12.35 -13.33
CA GLN A 261 8.72 -11.93 -13.49
C GLN A 261 7.99 -12.70 -14.60
N SER A 262 8.71 -13.40 -15.49
CA SER A 262 8.17 -14.16 -16.62
C SER A 262 7.79 -15.61 -16.28
N ALA A 263 7.07 -16.27 -17.18
CA ALA A 263 6.73 -17.70 -17.07
C ALA A 263 7.85 -18.65 -17.54
N ASP A 264 8.96 -18.12 -18.07
CA ASP A 264 10.01 -18.91 -18.71
C ASP A 264 10.78 -19.80 -17.72
N PRO A 265 11.26 -20.98 -18.14
CA PRO A 265 12.09 -21.85 -17.29
C PRO A 265 13.53 -21.30 -17.13
N GLU A 266 14.05 -20.56 -18.11
CA GLU A 266 15.41 -20.02 -18.12
C GLU A 266 15.45 -18.57 -18.64
N PRO A 267 16.50 -17.79 -18.33
CA PRO A 267 16.73 -16.51 -18.98
C PRO A 267 16.83 -16.68 -20.51
N ALA A 268 15.88 -16.09 -21.23
CA ALA A 268 15.83 -16.02 -22.69
C ALA A 268 16.13 -14.60 -23.23
N LEU A 269 16.43 -14.49 -24.53
CA LEU A 269 16.79 -13.24 -25.23
C LEU A 269 15.76 -12.11 -25.06
N HIS A 270 14.46 -12.42 -24.98
CA HIS A 270 13.40 -11.41 -24.89
C HIS A 270 13.28 -10.74 -23.50
N HIS A 271 14.05 -11.20 -22.50
CA HIS A 271 14.15 -10.53 -21.20
C HIS A 271 15.15 -9.37 -21.20
N VAL A 272 16.02 -9.30 -22.21
CA VAL A 272 17.05 -8.26 -22.32
C VAL A 272 16.35 -6.92 -22.58
N PRO A 273 16.69 -5.84 -21.85
CA PRO A 273 16.04 -4.55 -22.06
C PRO A 273 16.49 -3.92 -23.38
N TRP A 274 15.56 -3.27 -24.07
CA TRP A 274 15.88 -2.27 -25.08
C TRP A 274 16.59 -1.09 -24.42
N LEU A 275 17.80 -0.77 -24.84
CA LEU A 275 18.57 0.37 -24.34
C LEU A 275 18.30 1.61 -25.20
N ARG A 276 18.30 2.80 -24.58
CA ARG A 276 17.96 4.05 -25.28
C ARG A 276 18.93 4.31 -26.44
N GLY A 277 18.39 4.27 -27.66
CA GLY A 277 19.16 4.45 -28.89
C GLY A 277 19.85 3.20 -29.43
N LEU A 278 19.54 2.01 -28.88
CA LEU A 278 19.73 0.70 -29.54
C LEU A 278 18.34 0.13 -29.82
N ALA A 279 17.69 0.71 -30.85
CA ALA A 279 16.27 0.48 -31.15
C ALA A 279 16.02 -0.37 -32.41
N GLY A 280 17.05 -0.67 -33.19
CA GLY A 280 16.95 -1.62 -34.30
C GLY A 280 17.08 -3.07 -33.82
N GLU A 281 16.54 -3.98 -34.63
CA GLU A 281 16.48 -5.42 -34.29
C GLU A 281 17.86 -6.07 -34.27
N GLU A 282 18.79 -5.63 -35.14
CA GLU A 282 20.16 -6.13 -35.20
C GLU A 282 20.97 -5.68 -33.96
N GLU A 283 20.85 -4.41 -33.55
CA GLU A 283 21.49 -3.92 -32.32
C GLU A 283 20.94 -4.62 -31.08
N TYR A 284 19.62 -4.84 -31.04
CA TYR A 284 18.99 -5.58 -29.95
C TYR A 284 19.48 -7.04 -29.89
N ALA A 285 19.49 -7.75 -31.03
CA ALA A 285 19.98 -9.13 -31.09
C ALA A 285 21.43 -9.20 -30.61
N ARG A 286 22.28 -8.28 -31.07
CA ARG A 286 23.69 -8.23 -30.66
C ARG A 286 23.88 -7.91 -29.17
N LEU A 287 23.09 -7.00 -28.61
CA LEU A 287 23.08 -6.74 -27.17
C LEU A 287 22.67 -8.00 -26.40
N ALA A 288 21.63 -8.69 -26.86
CA ALA A 288 21.09 -9.86 -26.18
C ALA A 288 22.06 -11.05 -26.20
N GLU A 289 22.74 -11.31 -27.32
CA GLU A 289 23.84 -12.28 -27.42
C GLU A 289 24.93 -12.05 -26.35
N VAL A 290 25.32 -10.78 -26.16
CA VAL A 290 26.40 -10.41 -25.26
C VAL A 290 25.95 -10.45 -23.80
N VAL A 291 24.74 -9.96 -23.49
CA VAL A 291 24.23 -9.84 -22.12
C VAL A 291 23.77 -11.19 -21.54
N LEU A 292 23.15 -12.05 -22.36
CA LEU A 292 22.50 -13.26 -21.87
C LEU A 292 23.44 -14.23 -21.12
N PRO A 293 24.68 -14.49 -21.56
CA PRO A 293 25.64 -15.31 -20.80
C PRO A 293 25.97 -14.76 -19.42
N TYR A 294 25.94 -13.44 -19.22
CA TYR A 294 26.12 -12.83 -17.89
C TYR A 294 24.85 -12.99 -17.05
N ALA A 295 23.66 -12.80 -17.63
CA ALA A 295 22.39 -13.01 -16.94
C ALA A 295 22.21 -14.46 -16.46
N VAL A 296 22.65 -15.45 -17.25
CA VAL A 296 22.68 -16.87 -16.84
C VAL A 296 23.65 -17.10 -15.68
N ARG A 297 24.83 -16.46 -15.66
CA ARG A 297 25.76 -16.53 -14.51
C ARG A 297 25.20 -15.83 -13.27
N ALA A 298 24.57 -14.67 -13.42
CA ALA A 298 23.86 -13.97 -12.36
C ALA A 298 22.75 -14.84 -11.75
N TRP A 299 21.97 -15.54 -12.58
CA TRP A 299 20.94 -16.46 -12.09
C TRP A 299 21.52 -17.69 -11.37
N ARG A 300 22.69 -18.19 -11.78
CA ARG A 300 23.40 -19.26 -11.06
C ARG A 300 23.92 -18.77 -9.70
N ASP A 301 24.54 -17.60 -9.63
CA ASP A 301 24.93 -16.99 -8.33
C ASP A 301 23.71 -16.83 -7.43
N LEU A 302 22.58 -16.31 -7.93
CA LEU A 302 21.38 -16.10 -7.13
C LEU A 302 20.82 -17.40 -6.52
N GLN A 303 20.92 -18.52 -7.22
CA GLN A 303 20.49 -19.83 -6.71
C GLN A 303 21.42 -20.41 -5.63
N ASP A 304 22.62 -19.88 -5.45
CA ASP A 304 23.56 -20.29 -4.41
C ASP A 304 23.29 -19.53 -3.09
N PRO A 305 22.95 -20.20 -1.97
CA PRO A 305 22.81 -19.54 -0.65
C PRO A 305 24.10 -18.88 -0.15
N SER A 306 25.25 -19.33 -0.62
CA SER A 306 26.58 -18.80 -0.28
C SER A 306 27.04 -17.66 -1.20
N GLY A 307 26.44 -17.53 -2.40
CA GLY A 307 26.78 -16.53 -3.42
C GLY A 307 26.73 -15.08 -2.91
N ASP A 308 27.56 -14.23 -3.52
CA ASP A 308 27.76 -12.83 -3.15
C ASP A 308 27.89 -11.90 -4.38
N ALA A 309 27.78 -12.43 -5.60
CA ALA A 309 27.95 -11.64 -6.81
C ALA A 309 26.76 -10.69 -7.00
N MET A 310 25.53 -11.20 -6.88
CA MET A 310 24.28 -10.44 -7.02
C MET A 310 23.66 -10.05 -5.67
N ARG A 311 22.99 -8.88 -5.63
CA ARG A 311 22.02 -8.55 -4.58
C ARG A 311 20.87 -9.55 -4.64
N PHE A 312 20.43 -10.05 -3.48
CA PHE A 312 19.34 -11.02 -3.40
C PHE A 312 18.04 -10.35 -2.94
N GLU A 313 16.93 -10.63 -3.62
CA GLU A 313 15.64 -9.97 -3.42
C GLU A 313 14.49 -11.00 -3.37
N HIS A 314 13.30 -10.56 -2.95
CA HIS A 314 12.15 -11.43 -2.73
C HIS A 314 11.65 -12.15 -4.00
N ASP A 315 11.81 -11.53 -5.16
CA ASP A 315 11.39 -12.11 -6.44
C ASP A 315 12.32 -13.28 -6.88
N HIS A 316 13.55 -13.36 -6.37
CA HIS A 316 14.48 -14.43 -6.73
C HIS A 316 14.05 -15.78 -6.14
N TYR A 317 13.79 -15.85 -4.83
CA TYR A 317 13.23 -17.07 -4.24
C TYR A 317 11.80 -17.33 -4.72
N PHE A 318 11.06 -16.30 -5.12
CA PHE A 318 9.72 -16.47 -5.71
C PHE A 318 9.80 -17.20 -7.05
N LYS A 319 10.69 -16.77 -7.95
CA LYS A 319 10.94 -17.45 -9.23
C LYS A 319 11.43 -18.88 -9.01
N MET A 320 12.40 -19.11 -8.10
CA MET A 320 12.87 -20.46 -7.76
C MET A 320 11.73 -21.37 -7.26
N TRP A 321 10.83 -20.84 -6.43
CA TRP A 321 9.66 -21.59 -5.96
C TRP A 321 8.67 -21.88 -7.09
N ALA A 322 8.38 -20.90 -7.95
CA ALA A 322 7.51 -21.09 -9.11
C ALA A 322 8.01 -22.20 -10.04
N MET A 323 9.33 -22.25 -10.27
CA MET A 323 10.02 -23.29 -11.04
C MET A 323 9.99 -24.69 -10.39
N THR A 324 9.53 -24.84 -9.14
CA THR A 324 9.27 -26.16 -8.54
C THR A 324 7.89 -26.73 -8.89
N GLU A 325 7.13 -26.06 -9.77
CA GLU A 325 5.75 -26.40 -10.16
C GLU A 325 4.85 -26.70 -8.94
N PRO A 326 4.74 -25.75 -8.00
CA PRO A 326 4.22 -26.03 -6.67
C PRO A 326 2.73 -26.35 -6.72
N ARG A 327 2.34 -27.52 -6.19
CA ARG A 327 0.92 -27.86 -6.00
C ARG A 327 0.35 -27.16 -4.76
N ILE A 328 -0.52 -26.19 -4.98
CA ILE A 328 -1.22 -25.41 -3.96
C ILE A 328 -2.47 -26.16 -3.51
N ALA A 329 -2.51 -26.57 -2.24
CA ALA A 329 -3.61 -27.37 -1.68
C ALA A 329 -4.89 -26.54 -1.47
N GLY A 330 -6.02 -27.04 -1.96
CA GLY A 330 -7.36 -26.45 -1.80
C GLY A 330 -8.30 -26.92 -2.89
N ASP A 331 -9.61 -26.86 -2.63
CA ASP A 331 -10.68 -27.15 -3.59
C ASP A 331 -11.04 -25.89 -4.41
N PHE A 332 -10.56 -24.72 -3.97
CA PHE A 332 -10.62 -23.45 -4.69
C PHE A 332 -9.48 -22.50 -4.27
N LEU A 333 -9.09 -21.60 -5.17
CA LEU A 333 -8.12 -20.54 -4.94
C LEU A 333 -8.72 -19.19 -5.35
N LEU A 334 -8.58 -18.20 -4.47
CA LEU A 334 -9.04 -16.83 -4.68
C LEU A 334 -7.81 -15.92 -4.84
N LEU A 335 -7.67 -15.21 -5.96
CA LEU A 335 -6.63 -14.21 -6.20
C LEU A 335 -7.24 -12.81 -6.16
N ASP A 336 -6.80 -11.98 -5.23
CA ASP A 336 -7.24 -10.59 -5.06
C ASP A 336 -6.23 -9.61 -5.67
N GLU A 337 -6.71 -8.45 -6.11
CA GLU A 337 -5.96 -7.45 -6.88
C GLU A 337 -5.22 -8.04 -8.09
N ALA A 338 -5.89 -8.93 -8.83
CA ALA A 338 -5.31 -9.71 -9.92
C ALA A 338 -4.63 -8.83 -11.00
N GLN A 339 -5.08 -7.60 -11.24
CA GLN A 339 -4.47 -6.66 -12.19
C GLN A 339 -3.00 -6.30 -11.92
N ASP A 340 -2.51 -6.49 -10.69
CA ASP A 340 -1.11 -6.22 -10.31
C ASP A 340 -0.26 -7.51 -10.29
N THR A 341 -0.79 -8.60 -10.85
CA THR A 341 -0.12 -9.92 -10.94
C THR A 341 0.91 -9.93 -12.06
N ASN A 342 2.04 -10.58 -11.82
CA ASN A 342 3.08 -10.83 -12.83
C ASN A 342 2.91 -12.23 -13.48
N PRO A 343 3.41 -12.44 -14.72
CA PRO A 343 3.27 -13.71 -15.44
C PRO A 343 3.72 -14.96 -14.66
N VAL A 344 4.76 -14.85 -13.82
CA VAL A 344 5.22 -15.97 -12.98
C VAL A 344 4.17 -16.43 -11.96
N LEU A 345 3.45 -15.51 -11.30
CA LEU A 345 2.37 -15.87 -10.38
C LEU A 345 1.11 -16.33 -11.14
N GLU A 346 0.83 -15.72 -12.30
CA GLU A 346 -0.24 -16.15 -13.19
C GLU A 346 -0.06 -17.62 -13.62
N GLN A 347 1.13 -18.00 -14.07
CA GLN A 347 1.48 -19.38 -14.42
C GLN A 347 1.26 -20.32 -13.23
N VAL A 348 1.81 -19.99 -12.06
CA VAL A 348 1.66 -20.81 -10.84
C VAL A 348 0.19 -20.97 -10.46
N PHE A 349 -0.62 -19.91 -10.55
CA PHE A 349 -2.05 -19.96 -10.24
C PHE A 349 -2.83 -20.79 -11.27
N ASN A 350 -2.56 -20.58 -12.57
CA ASN A 350 -3.21 -21.31 -13.66
C ASN A 350 -2.86 -22.80 -13.68
N ALA A 351 -1.65 -23.19 -13.25
CA ALA A 351 -1.25 -24.60 -13.12
C ALA A 351 -2.13 -25.39 -12.13
N GLN A 352 -2.85 -24.72 -11.22
CA GLN A 352 -3.72 -25.36 -10.23
C GLN A 352 -5.10 -25.75 -10.79
N ARG A 353 -5.42 -25.37 -12.05
CA ARG A 353 -6.73 -25.65 -12.70
C ARG A 353 -7.14 -27.13 -12.63
N GLY A 354 -6.17 -28.05 -12.69
CA GLY A 354 -6.43 -29.50 -12.68
C GLY A 354 -7.00 -30.06 -11.37
N HIS A 355 -6.96 -29.32 -10.25
CA HIS A 355 -7.52 -29.78 -8.97
C HIS A 355 -8.24 -28.71 -8.14
N ALA A 356 -8.21 -27.43 -8.54
CA ALA A 356 -8.86 -26.35 -7.80
C ALA A 356 -9.67 -25.44 -8.72
N GLN A 357 -10.87 -25.04 -8.27
CA GLN A 357 -11.60 -23.94 -8.88
C GLN A 357 -10.82 -22.64 -8.71
N LEU A 358 -10.72 -21.83 -9.76
CA LEU A 358 -9.91 -20.62 -9.76
C LEU A 358 -10.79 -19.39 -9.89
N VAL A 359 -10.62 -18.44 -8.97
CA VAL A 359 -11.32 -17.16 -8.96
C VAL A 359 -10.28 -16.05 -8.95
N MET A 360 -10.29 -15.19 -9.95
CA MET A 360 -9.56 -13.92 -9.94
C MET A 360 -10.53 -12.76 -9.68
N VAL A 361 -10.13 -11.76 -8.90
CA VAL A 361 -10.84 -10.47 -8.79
C VAL A 361 -9.85 -9.32 -8.87
N GLY A 362 -10.25 -8.23 -9.50
CA GLY A 362 -9.38 -7.06 -9.68
C GLY A 362 -10.07 -5.93 -10.42
N ASP A 363 -9.38 -4.80 -10.52
CA ASP A 363 -9.77 -3.61 -11.27
C ASP A 363 -8.67 -3.29 -12.28
N SER A 364 -8.79 -3.72 -13.54
CA SER A 364 -7.73 -3.47 -14.54
C SER A 364 -7.45 -1.98 -14.78
N ALA A 365 -8.40 -1.07 -14.48
CA ALA A 365 -8.17 0.36 -14.51
C ALA A 365 -7.35 0.88 -13.32
N GLN A 366 -7.12 0.08 -12.27
CA GLN A 366 -6.17 0.38 -11.19
C GLN A 366 -4.78 -0.22 -11.41
N ALA A 367 -4.49 -0.81 -12.59
CA ALA A 367 -3.17 -1.37 -12.93
C ALA A 367 -2.10 -0.28 -13.14
N ILE A 368 -1.62 0.30 -12.04
CA ILE A 368 -0.60 1.37 -11.97
C ILE A 368 0.81 0.88 -11.61
N TYR A 369 0.99 -0.44 -11.40
CA TYR A 369 2.31 -1.05 -11.12
C TYR A 369 2.93 -1.75 -12.34
N GLY A 370 2.55 -1.40 -13.57
CA GLY A 370 3.06 -2.03 -14.81
C GLY A 370 4.60 -2.00 -14.93
N TRP A 371 5.26 -0.97 -14.38
CA TRP A 371 6.72 -0.89 -14.28
C TRP A 371 7.38 -1.99 -13.42
N ARG A 372 6.59 -2.74 -12.64
CA ARG A 372 7.01 -3.94 -11.89
C ARG A 372 6.78 -5.25 -12.67
N GLY A 373 6.45 -5.19 -13.97
CA GLY A 373 6.19 -6.37 -14.78
C GLY A 373 4.80 -6.99 -14.59
N ALA A 374 3.89 -6.27 -13.92
CA ALA A 374 2.48 -6.67 -13.84
C ALA A 374 1.81 -6.56 -15.21
N ARG A 375 0.92 -7.51 -15.53
CA ARG A 375 0.10 -7.52 -16.75
C ARG A 375 -1.38 -7.64 -16.38
N ASP A 376 -2.27 -7.31 -17.32
CA ASP A 376 -3.70 -7.61 -17.16
C ASP A 376 -3.93 -9.11 -17.41
N VAL A 377 -3.64 -9.91 -16.38
CA VAL A 377 -3.85 -11.37 -16.37
C VAL A 377 -5.34 -11.72 -16.35
N MET A 378 -6.22 -10.75 -16.05
CA MET A 378 -7.66 -10.98 -16.00
C MET A 378 -8.21 -11.09 -17.41
N ALA A 379 -7.83 -10.17 -18.32
CA ALA A 379 -8.28 -10.18 -19.71
C ALA A 379 -7.99 -11.52 -20.43
N GLY A 380 -6.84 -12.15 -20.16
CA GLY A 380 -6.46 -13.45 -20.74
C GLY A 380 -7.05 -14.68 -20.04
N PHE A 381 -7.82 -14.52 -18.96
CA PHE A 381 -8.21 -15.65 -18.11
C PHE A 381 -9.30 -16.52 -18.74
N ALA A 382 -9.01 -17.81 -18.93
CA ALA A 382 -9.92 -18.81 -19.49
C ALA A 382 -11.01 -19.28 -18.49
N GLY A 383 -12.00 -18.43 -18.22
CA GLY A 383 -13.13 -18.72 -17.32
C GLY A 383 -14.34 -17.85 -17.62
N LEU A 384 -15.36 -17.92 -16.76
CA LEU A 384 -16.52 -17.01 -16.84
C LEU A 384 -16.09 -15.60 -16.38
N HIS A 385 -16.30 -14.60 -17.24
CA HIS A 385 -16.07 -13.19 -16.90
C HIS A 385 -17.36 -12.56 -16.38
N LEU A 386 -17.31 -11.97 -15.18
CA LEU A 386 -18.40 -11.21 -14.59
C LEU A 386 -17.91 -9.83 -14.16
N VAL A 387 -18.84 -8.89 -14.01
CA VAL A 387 -18.58 -7.50 -13.64
C VAL A 387 -19.17 -7.17 -12.28
N LEU A 388 -18.41 -6.44 -11.45
CA LEU A 388 -18.94 -5.69 -10.30
C LEU A 388 -18.85 -4.20 -10.64
N SER A 389 -20.00 -3.52 -10.76
CA SER A 389 -20.10 -2.11 -11.17
C SER A 389 -20.64 -1.19 -10.07
N GLN A 390 -21.43 -1.73 -9.14
CA GLN A 390 -22.01 -0.96 -8.03
C GLN A 390 -20.97 -0.64 -6.96
N SER A 391 -20.53 0.61 -6.88
CA SER A 391 -19.71 1.12 -5.78
C SER A 391 -20.55 1.34 -4.53
N PHE A 392 -19.99 0.97 -3.37
CA PHE A 392 -20.50 1.28 -2.03
C PHE A 392 -19.65 2.35 -1.33
N ARG A 393 -18.66 2.92 -2.02
CA ARG A 393 -17.73 3.93 -1.46
C ARG A 393 -18.27 5.35 -1.59
N PHE A 394 -18.95 5.63 -2.69
CA PHE A 394 -19.35 6.96 -3.12
C PHE A 394 -20.63 6.93 -3.96
N GLY A 395 -21.28 8.09 -4.05
CA GLY A 395 -22.50 8.34 -4.80
C GLY A 395 -22.32 8.58 -6.30
N PRO A 396 -23.43 8.82 -7.02
CA PRO A 396 -23.44 8.91 -8.49
C PRO A 396 -22.58 10.04 -9.08
N ALA A 397 -22.35 11.15 -8.37
CA ALA A 397 -21.57 12.26 -8.91
C ALA A 397 -20.07 11.92 -9.06
N LEU A 398 -19.47 11.31 -8.03
CA LEU A 398 -18.09 10.83 -8.11
C LEU A 398 -17.97 9.66 -9.10
N ALA A 399 -18.97 8.77 -9.16
CA ALA A 399 -19.01 7.74 -10.19
C ALA A 399 -18.99 8.32 -11.62
N ARG A 400 -19.66 9.45 -11.90
CA ARG A 400 -19.56 10.17 -13.18
C ARG A 400 -18.13 10.64 -13.46
N GLN A 401 -17.46 11.28 -12.48
CA GLN A 401 -16.05 11.69 -12.65
C GLN A 401 -15.12 10.48 -12.89
N ALA A 402 -15.22 9.43 -12.08
CA ALA A 402 -14.43 8.21 -12.26
C ALA A 402 -14.67 7.54 -13.63
N ASN A 403 -15.90 7.58 -14.15
CA ASN A 403 -16.24 7.05 -15.47
C ASN A 403 -15.62 7.80 -16.65
N ARG A 404 -15.24 9.08 -16.48
CA ARG A 404 -14.52 9.82 -17.53
C ARG A 404 -13.15 9.18 -17.81
N TRP A 405 -12.38 8.93 -16.75
CA TRP A 405 -11.10 8.24 -16.82
C TRP A 405 -11.22 6.78 -17.26
N LEU A 406 -12.29 6.08 -16.84
CA LEU A 406 -12.59 4.71 -17.31
C LEU A 406 -12.87 4.65 -18.82
N THR A 407 -13.28 5.75 -19.45
CA THR A 407 -13.49 5.83 -20.89
C THR A 407 -12.17 6.00 -21.64
N VAL A 408 -11.25 6.85 -21.14
CA VAL A 408 -9.90 7.01 -21.73
C VAL A 408 -9.10 5.71 -21.74
N VAL A 409 -9.23 4.87 -20.70
CA VAL A 409 -8.51 3.59 -20.60
C VAL A 409 -9.26 2.40 -21.21
N ASP A 410 -10.35 2.66 -21.94
CA ASP A 410 -11.30 1.68 -22.49
C ASP A 410 -11.65 0.53 -21.53
N SER A 411 -12.05 0.90 -20.30
CA SER A 411 -12.39 -0.12 -19.30
C SER A 411 -13.67 -0.87 -19.71
N PRO A 412 -13.75 -2.20 -19.53
CA PRO A 412 -15.00 -2.94 -19.73
C PRO A 412 -16.07 -2.66 -18.64
N VAL A 413 -15.76 -1.82 -17.64
CA VAL A 413 -16.67 -1.45 -16.55
C VAL A 413 -16.99 0.04 -16.58
N ARG A 414 -18.23 0.39 -16.26
CA ARG A 414 -18.65 1.74 -15.86
C ARG A 414 -19.27 1.66 -14.48
N LEU A 415 -18.73 2.45 -13.56
CA LEU A 415 -19.13 2.51 -12.17
C LEU A 415 -20.53 3.09 -12.00
N ARG A 416 -21.28 2.53 -11.06
CA ARG A 416 -22.54 3.07 -10.53
C ARG A 416 -22.29 3.43 -9.07
N GLY A 417 -22.47 4.69 -8.69
CA GLY A 417 -22.40 5.08 -7.27
C GLY A 417 -23.62 4.59 -6.50
N ASP A 418 -23.55 4.47 -5.17
CA ASP A 418 -24.72 4.13 -4.35
C ASP A 418 -25.68 5.35 -4.31
N PRO A 419 -26.93 5.24 -4.79
CA PRO A 419 -27.88 6.36 -4.73
C PRO A 419 -28.22 6.83 -3.31
N GLY A 420 -27.90 6.03 -2.28
CA GLY A 420 -28.03 6.42 -0.87
C GLY A 420 -26.84 7.22 -0.32
N LEU A 421 -25.79 7.45 -1.12
CA LEU A 421 -24.65 8.30 -0.75
C LEU A 421 -24.70 9.60 -1.56
N ASP A 422 -24.83 10.73 -0.86
CA ASP A 422 -24.67 12.06 -1.46
C ASP A 422 -23.19 12.47 -1.43
N THR A 423 -22.47 12.12 -2.50
CA THR A 423 -21.07 12.53 -2.68
C THR A 423 -21.00 13.78 -3.54
N THR A 424 -20.36 14.83 -3.04
CA THR A 424 -20.27 16.14 -3.70
C THR A 424 -18.93 16.36 -4.41
N ILE A 425 -18.93 17.25 -5.41
CA ILE A 425 -17.76 17.60 -6.22
C ILE A 425 -17.56 19.11 -6.17
N GLY A 426 -16.35 19.59 -5.86
CA GLY A 426 -16.01 21.02 -5.86
C GLY A 426 -14.80 21.37 -5.00
N PRO A 427 -14.41 22.65 -4.87
CA PRO A 427 -13.24 23.04 -4.08
C PRO A 427 -13.39 22.76 -2.57
N ALA A 428 -12.43 22.06 -1.97
CA ALA A 428 -12.44 21.64 -0.57
C ALA A 428 -11.43 22.44 0.28
N ALA A 429 -11.89 23.46 1.01
CA ALA A 429 -11.01 24.30 1.82
C ALA A 429 -10.24 23.54 2.94
N SER A 430 -10.82 22.47 3.46
CA SER A 430 -10.19 21.59 4.48
C SER A 430 -10.36 20.12 4.08
N PRO A 431 -9.48 19.58 3.23
CA PRO A 431 -9.51 18.17 2.86
C PRO A 431 -8.85 17.30 3.93
N ASP A 432 -9.34 16.07 4.09
CA ASP A 432 -8.70 15.04 4.94
C ASP A 432 -7.44 14.49 4.27
N ALA A 433 -7.39 14.50 2.93
CA ALA A 433 -6.21 14.13 2.18
C ALA A 433 -5.96 14.99 0.93
N VAL A 434 -4.67 15.20 0.64
CA VAL A 434 -4.19 15.79 -0.63
C VAL A 434 -3.41 14.73 -1.40
N LEU A 435 -3.84 14.46 -2.64
CA LEU A 435 -3.24 13.46 -3.51
C LEU A 435 -2.45 14.10 -4.64
N CYS A 436 -1.17 13.77 -4.70
CA CYS A 436 -0.22 14.27 -5.69
C CYS A 436 0.16 13.19 -6.71
N ARG A 437 0.59 13.59 -7.90
CA ARG A 437 1.13 12.68 -8.91
C ARG A 437 2.55 12.23 -8.54
N THR A 438 3.38 13.18 -8.12
CA THR A 438 4.82 13.08 -7.92
C THR A 438 5.21 13.14 -6.45
N ASN A 439 6.41 12.67 -6.10
CA ASN A 439 6.93 12.80 -4.72
C ASN A 439 7.35 14.25 -4.41
N VAL A 440 7.79 15.00 -5.42
CA VAL A 440 8.06 16.45 -5.35
C VAL A 440 6.78 17.21 -5.00
N GLY A 441 5.71 17.03 -5.77
CA GLY A 441 4.40 17.65 -5.51
C GLY A 441 3.83 17.31 -4.12
N ALA A 442 4.07 16.09 -3.63
CA ALA A 442 3.74 15.71 -2.26
C ALA A 442 4.55 16.50 -1.21
N MET A 443 5.84 16.76 -1.44
CA MET A 443 6.64 17.58 -0.51
C MET A 443 6.26 19.07 -0.56
N LEU A 444 5.95 19.61 -1.74
CA LEU A 444 5.43 20.97 -1.88
C LEU A 444 4.10 21.13 -1.15
N ALA A 445 3.15 20.20 -1.34
CA ALA A 445 1.88 20.20 -0.61
C ALA A 445 2.07 20.10 0.92
N VAL A 446 3.04 19.29 1.40
CA VAL A 446 3.40 19.25 2.82
C VAL A 446 3.89 20.62 3.30
N LEU A 447 4.78 21.28 2.55
CA LEU A 447 5.33 22.59 2.92
C LEU A 447 4.26 23.67 2.99
N ASP A 448 3.36 23.74 2.01
CA ASP A 448 2.27 24.72 1.95
C ASP A 448 1.29 24.54 3.12
N LEU A 449 0.90 23.30 3.42
CA LEU A 449 0.02 22.98 4.54
C LEU A 449 0.67 23.28 5.90
N LEU A 450 1.97 23.01 6.04
CA LEU A 450 2.76 23.37 7.23
C LEU A 450 2.99 24.89 7.37
N ALA A 451 3.02 25.64 6.27
CA ALA A 451 3.04 27.10 6.27
C ALA A 451 1.67 27.68 6.69
N GLY A 452 0.59 27.02 6.29
CA GLY A 452 -0.78 27.28 6.75
C GLY A 452 -1.08 26.82 8.19
N ASN A 453 -0.07 26.45 8.98
CA ASN A 453 -0.19 25.97 10.37
C ASN A 453 -1.12 24.75 10.57
N ARG A 454 -1.27 23.89 9.55
CA ARG A 454 -1.97 22.60 9.69
C ARG A 454 -1.03 21.54 10.28
N SER A 455 -1.56 20.61 11.05
CA SER A 455 -0.89 19.34 11.34
C SER A 455 -0.97 18.45 10.10
N VAL A 456 0.17 17.93 9.64
CA VAL A 456 0.29 17.23 8.35
C VAL A 456 0.91 15.85 8.55
N GLY A 457 0.22 14.82 8.05
CA GLY A 457 0.76 13.45 7.94
C GLY A 457 1.22 13.18 6.51
N LEU A 458 2.24 12.34 6.33
CA LEU A 458 2.70 11.88 5.02
C LEU A 458 2.57 10.36 4.91
N VAL A 459 1.93 9.87 3.85
CA VAL A 459 1.74 8.42 3.66
C VAL A 459 3.08 7.68 3.50
N GLY A 460 3.31 6.74 4.41
CA GLY A 460 4.57 6.00 4.56
C GLY A 460 5.46 6.54 5.68
N GLY A 461 5.05 7.63 6.34
CA GLY A 461 5.73 8.25 7.47
C GLY A 461 6.95 9.11 7.08
N GLY A 462 7.27 10.07 7.94
CA GLY A 462 8.45 10.92 7.78
C GLY A 462 9.78 10.25 8.13
N ARG A 463 9.79 9.35 9.13
CA ARG A 463 11.05 8.90 9.77
C ARG A 463 12.06 8.23 8.84
N ALA A 464 11.62 7.31 7.97
CA ALA A 464 12.51 6.67 7.01
C ALA A 464 13.05 7.68 5.96
N LEU A 465 12.27 8.73 5.65
CA LEU A 465 12.69 9.82 4.80
C LEU A 465 13.67 10.76 5.54
N GLU A 466 13.51 10.96 6.85
CA GLU A 466 14.46 11.71 7.69
C GLU A 466 15.82 11.02 7.76
N ASP A 467 15.86 9.74 8.14
CA ASP A 467 17.10 8.96 8.28
C ASP A 467 17.89 8.95 6.95
N LEU A 468 17.18 8.84 5.83
CA LEU A 468 17.76 8.82 4.49
C LEU A 468 18.17 10.25 4.03
N ALA A 469 17.41 11.29 4.36
CA ALA A 469 17.76 12.69 4.05
C ALA A 469 18.95 13.20 4.89
N VAL A 470 19.07 12.80 6.16
CA VAL A 470 20.27 13.09 6.98
C VAL A 470 21.51 12.45 6.35
N ALA A 471 21.42 11.19 5.93
CA ALA A 471 22.52 10.48 5.29
C ALA A 471 22.86 11.05 3.89
N ALA A 472 21.87 11.52 3.14
CA ALA A 472 22.06 12.29 1.91
C ALA A 472 22.79 13.63 2.16
N GLY A 473 22.45 14.34 3.24
CA GLY A 473 23.15 15.56 3.66
C GLY A 473 24.62 15.31 4.02
N GLN A 474 24.92 14.23 4.74
CA GLN A 474 26.30 13.80 5.02
C GLN A 474 27.08 13.58 3.70
N LEU A 475 26.46 12.90 2.73
CA LEU A 475 27.06 12.58 1.44
C LEU A 475 27.27 13.83 0.56
N LYS A 476 26.30 14.75 0.53
CA LYS A 476 26.38 16.03 -0.21
C LYS A 476 27.38 17.00 0.41
N ALA A 477 27.70 16.85 1.70
CA ALA A 477 28.79 17.54 2.40
C ALA A 477 30.17 16.87 2.26
N GLY A 478 30.31 15.80 1.45
CA GLY A 478 31.57 15.06 1.25
C GLY A 478 31.95 14.11 2.40
N GLY A 479 31.04 13.88 3.35
CA GLY A 479 31.18 12.89 4.41
C GLY A 479 30.69 11.49 3.99
N ARG A 480 30.95 10.49 4.83
CA ARG A 480 30.41 9.14 4.63
C ARG A 480 28.98 9.06 5.14
N ALA A 481 28.06 8.53 4.34
CA ALA A 481 26.68 8.32 4.73
C ALA A 481 26.55 7.19 5.78
N GLY A 482 25.90 7.48 6.92
CA GLY A 482 25.68 6.51 8.00
C GLY A 482 24.54 5.50 7.76
N HIS A 483 23.78 5.64 6.67
CA HIS A 483 22.61 4.80 6.40
C HIS A 483 22.96 3.61 5.49
N ARG A 484 22.49 2.40 5.83
CA ARG A 484 22.82 1.14 5.12
C ARG A 484 22.53 1.18 3.61
N ASP A 485 21.55 2.00 3.20
CA ASP A 485 21.14 2.12 1.80
C ASP A 485 22.09 3.03 1.00
N LEU A 486 22.85 3.90 1.68
CA LEU A 486 23.73 4.92 1.08
C LEU A 486 25.23 4.74 1.40
N VAL A 487 25.57 3.90 2.38
CA VAL A 487 26.95 3.71 2.92
C VAL A 487 28.01 3.30 1.88
N LEU A 488 27.57 2.79 0.73
CA LEU A 488 28.41 2.36 -0.38
C LEU A 488 28.86 3.51 -1.30
N PHE A 489 28.15 4.65 -1.31
CA PHE A 489 28.47 5.78 -2.19
C PHE A 489 29.48 6.71 -1.52
N GLY A 490 30.49 7.14 -2.27
CA GLY A 490 31.49 8.11 -1.84
C GLY A 490 31.10 9.57 -2.11
N THR A 491 30.18 9.81 -3.04
CA THR A 491 29.72 11.17 -3.41
C THR A 491 28.23 11.21 -3.71
N TRP A 492 27.63 12.41 -3.63
CA TRP A 492 26.24 12.63 -4.02
C TRP A 492 25.99 12.33 -5.50
N GLN A 493 26.96 12.67 -6.37
CA GLN A 493 26.92 12.37 -7.80
C GLN A 493 26.85 10.87 -8.08
N GLU A 494 27.60 10.04 -7.34
CA GLU A 494 27.57 8.59 -7.48
C GLU A 494 26.21 7.98 -7.06
N LEU A 495 25.62 8.49 -5.97
CA LEU A 495 24.27 8.11 -5.56
C LEU A 495 23.22 8.55 -6.60
N ARG A 496 23.37 9.74 -7.16
CA ARG A 496 22.49 10.26 -8.21
C ARG A 496 22.55 9.37 -9.46
N GLU A 497 23.73 9.12 -10.00
CA GLU A 497 23.94 8.18 -11.12
C GLU A 497 23.34 6.81 -10.82
N TYR A 498 23.52 6.28 -9.61
CA TYR A 498 22.91 5.01 -9.20
C TYR A 498 21.37 5.07 -9.13
N ALA A 499 20.78 6.18 -8.68
CA ALA A 499 19.34 6.33 -8.56
C ALA A 499 18.65 6.60 -9.91
N GLU A 500 19.31 7.32 -10.82
CA GLU A 500 18.85 7.60 -12.19
C GLU A 500 19.05 6.36 -13.09
N ASP A 501 20.26 5.79 -13.10
CA ASP A 501 20.66 4.77 -14.10
C ASP A 501 20.61 3.32 -13.60
N ASP A 502 20.73 2.99 -12.30
CA ASP A 502 20.75 1.59 -11.83
C ASP A 502 19.33 1.09 -11.42
N PRO A 503 18.82 -0.04 -11.95
CA PRO A 503 17.48 -0.54 -11.62
C PRO A 503 17.33 -0.94 -10.15
N SER A 504 18.45 -1.14 -9.47
CA SER A 504 18.58 -1.51 -8.06
C SER A 504 18.57 -0.28 -7.13
N GLY A 505 18.69 0.93 -7.71
CA GLY A 505 18.68 2.24 -7.06
C GLY A 505 17.47 3.12 -7.38
N HIS A 506 16.63 2.73 -8.35
CA HIS A 506 15.39 3.44 -8.70
C HIS A 506 14.41 3.65 -7.53
N ASP A 507 14.54 2.90 -6.43
CA ASP A 507 13.79 3.13 -5.19
C ASP A 507 14.24 4.39 -4.41
N LEU A 508 15.47 4.87 -4.68
CA LEU A 508 16.06 6.08 -4.09
C LEU A 508 15.82 7.33 -4.94
N LEU A 509 15.47 7.18 -6.23
CA LEU A 509 15.25 8.30 -7.16
C LEU A 509 14.29 9.37 -6.61
N PRO A 510 13.13 9.03 -6.02
CA PRO A 510 12.27 10.02 -5.36
C PRO A 510 12.96 10.92 -4.34
N LEU A 511 13.94 10.41 -3.59
CA LEU A 511 14.69 11.23 -2.63
C LEU A 511 15.71 12.12 -3.35
N VAL A 512 16.40 11.58 -4.36
CA VAL A 512 17.42 12.31 -5.12
C VAL A 512 16.78 13.50 -5.82
N GLU A 513 15.66 13.30 -6.51
CA GLU A 513 14.85 14.36 -7.14
C GLU A 513 14.52 15.49 -6.14
N ILE A 514 13.89 15.14 -5.01
CA ILE A 514 13.50 16.12 -3.98
C ILE A 514 14.72 16.86 -3.40
N ILE A 515 15.86 16.18 -3.17
CA ILE A 515 17.06 16.79 -2.58
C ILE A 515 17.84 17.65 -3.57
N ASP A 516 17.80 17.35 -4.86
CA ASP A 516 18.39 18.20 -5.89
C ASP A 516 17.54 19.43 -6.20
N GLU A 517 16.20 19.30 -6.19
CA GLU A 517 15.29 20.42 -6.45
C GLU A 517 15.12 21.36 -5.25
N HIS A 518 15.05 20.84 -4.02
CA HIS A 518 14.68 21.62 -2.83
C HIS A 518 15.76 21.70 -1.74
N GLY A 519 16.80 20.88 -1.84
CA GLY A 519 17.87 20.81 -0.83
C GLY A 519 17.48 20.08 0.45
N VAL A 520 18.49 19.51 1.11
CA VAL A 520 18.34 18.66 2.30
C VAL A 520 17.64 19.38 3.45
N ASP A 521 17.97 20.65 3.69
CA ASP A 521 17.42 21.42 4.81
C ASP A 521 15.92 21.70 4.69
N LEU A 522 15.37 21.79 3.48
CA LEU A 522 13.92 21.96 3.30
C LEU A 522 13.20 20.63 3.60
N VAL A 523 13.74 19.52 3.10
CA VAL A 523 13.22 18.16 3.38
C VAL A 523 13.24 17.86 4.88
N LEU A 524 14.37 18.08 5.56
CA LEU A 524 14.48 17.82 7.00
C LEU A 524 13.54 18.72 7.83
N ARG A 525 13.36 20.00 7.45
CA ARG A 525 12.41 20.90 8.12
C ARG A 525 10.95 20.50 7.92
N ALA A 526 10.58 20.02 6.74
CA ALA A 526 9.25 19.48 6.47
C ALA A 526 9.02 18.20 7.29
N VAL A 527 9.93 17.23 7.15
CA VAL A 527 9.79 15.89 7.72
C VAL A 527 9.73 15.90 9.25
N ARG A 528 10.54 16.73 9.92
CA ARG A 528 10.54 16.88 11.39
C ARG A 528 9.28 17.55 11.96
N ARG A 529 8.46 18.16 11.11
CA ARG A 529 7.18 18.78 11.47
C ARG A 529 5.97 17.91 11.11
N LEU A 530 6.19 16.73 10.54
CA LEU A 530 5.11 15.79 10.24
C LEU A 530 4.57 15.14 11.53
N ASP A 531 3.26 15.00 11.58
CA ASP A 531 2.53 14.26 12.62
C ASP A 531 2.25 12.81 12.19
N ASP A 532 1.72 12.01 13.12
CA ASP A 532 1.21 10.67 12.82
C ASP A 532 0.02 10.74 11.84
N GLU A 533 -0.01 9.87 10.82
CA GLU A 533 -1.06 9.80 9.80
C GLU A 533 -2.49 9.72 10.39
N ARG A 534 -2.66 9.24 11.63
CA ARG A 534 -3.95 9.06 12.31
C ARG A 534 -4.36 10.25 13.20
N ARG A 535 -3.49 11.25 13.35
CA ARG A 535 -3.69 12.42 14.22
C ARG A 535 -3.60 13.75 13.48
N ALA A 536 -3.03 13.75 12.28
CA ALA A 536 -2.90 14.94 11.45
C ALA A 536 -4.26 15.48 10.97
N ASP A 537 -4.35 16.80 10.80
CA ASP A 537 -5.54 17.46 10.24
C ASP A 537 -5.71 17.16 8.75
N VAL A 538 -4.65 16.73 8.07
CA VAL A 538 -4.59 16.44 6.63
C VAL A 538 -3.46 15.46 6.34
N VAL A 539 -3.72 14.49 5.46
CA VAL A 539 -2.75 13.49 5.03
C VAL A 539 -2.35 13.70 3.58
N VAL A 540 -1.07 13.93 3.32
CA VAL A 540 -0.52 14.03 1.96
C VAL A 540 -0.06 12.65 1.49
N SER A 541 -0.34 12.33 0.23
CA SER A 541 0.11 11.07 -0.40
C SER A 541 0.33 11.27 -1.89
N THR A 542 1.27 10.51 -2.48
CA THR A 542 1.18 10.27 -3.92
C THR A 542 0.00 9.34 -4.22
N ALA A 543 -0.64 9.47 -5.38
CA ALA A 543 -1.75 8.62 -5.79
C ALA A 543 -1.36 7.13 -5.84
N HIS A 544 -0.10 6.84 -6.19
CA HIS A 544 0.50 5.50 -6.10
C HIS A 544 0.47 4.91 -4.68
N LYS A 545 0.82 5.69 -3.65
CA LYS A 545 0.79 5.27 -2.24
C LYS A 545 -0.62 5.30 -1.64
N ALA A 546 -1.53 6.03 -2.26
CA ALA A 546 -2.94 6.13 -1.87
C ALA A 546 -3.79 4.92 -2.31
N LYS A 547 -3.30 4.09 -3.24
CA LYS A 547 -3.99 2.86 -3.66
C LYS A 547 -4.24 1.94 -2.45
N GLY A 548 -5.49 1.51 -2.29
CA GLY A 548 -5.96 0.72 -1.15
C GLY A 548 -6.31 1.54 0.12
N ARG A 549 -6.11 2.87 0.09
CA ARG A 549 -6.59 3.81 1.12
C ARG A 549 -7.85 4.54 0.62
N GLU A 550 -8.55 5.19 1.54
CA GLU A 550 -9.80 5.93 1.33
C GLU A 550 -9.90 7.06 2.36
N TRP A 551 -10.49 8.19 2.00
CA TRP A 551 -10.74 9.34 2.89
C TRP A 551 -12.11 9.96 2.59
N ASP A 552 -12.66 10.70 3.54
CA ASP A 552 -13.98 11.28 3.41
C ASP A 552 -13.97 12.46 2.43
N THR A 553 -13.01 13.37 2.57
CA THR A 553 -12.73 14.51 1.68
C THR A 553 -11.33 14.38 1.06
N VAL A 554 -11.25 14.33 -0.27
CA VAL A 554 -9.98 14.29 -1.01
C VAL A 554 -9.84 15.49 -1.93
N ARG A 555 -8.67 16.13 -1.93
CA ARG A 555 -8.23 17.11 -2.94
C ARG A 555 -7.16 16.50 -3.83
N ILE A 556 -7.26 16.73 -5.14
CA ILE A 556 -6.20 16.43 -6.10
C ILE A 556 -5.30 17.65 -6.27
N ALA A 557 -3.98 17.46 -6.10
CA ALA A 557 -2.97 18.51 -6.24
C ALA A 557 -2.74 18.89 -7.72
N PRO A 558 -2.27 20.11 -8.01
CA PRO A 558 -2.07 20.60 -9.39
C PRO A 558 -0.97 19.88 -10.17
N ASP A 559 -0.12 19.07 -9.51
CA ASP A 559 0.98 18.35 -10.17
C ASP A 559 0.54 17.20 -11.11
N PHE A 560 -0.77 17.04 -11.31
CA PHE A 560 -1.34 16.19 -12.35
C PHE A 560 -1.38 16.83 -13.75
N GLU A 561 -1.23 18.15 -13.86
CA GLU A 561 -1.27 18.82 -15.16
C GLU A 561 -0.09 18.36 -16.06
N PRO A 562 -0.34 18.00 -17.33
CA PRO A 562 0.72 17.72 -18.28
C PRO A 562 1.53 18.99 -18.56
N VAL A 563 2.86 18.90 -18.53
CA VAL A 563 3.71 19.98 -19.04
C VAL A 563 3.38 20.20 -20.53
N PRO A 564 3.02 21.42 -20.97
CA PRO A 564 2.71 21.68 -22.37
C PRO A 564 3.86 21.27 -23.29
N GLY A 565 3.54 20.71 -24.45
CA GLY A 565 4.54 20.48 -25.50
C GLY A 565 5.03 21.81 -26.09
N GLU A 566 6.24 21.79 -26.65
CA GLU A 566 6.79 22.93 -27.41
C GLU A 566 6.07 23.15 -28.76
N GLU A 567 5.31 22.15 -29.22
CA GLU A 567 4.49 22.20 -30.43
C GLU A 567 3.21 23.02 -30.20
N THR A 568 2.94 23.98 -31.09
CA THR A 568 1.67 24.75 -31.11
C THR A 568 0.90 24.48 -32.41
N ASP A 569 -0.44 24.56 -32.33
CA ASP A 569 -1.32 24.59 -33.50
C ASP A 569 -1.12 25.86 -34.36
N ASP A 570 -1.77 25.90 -35.52
CA ASP A 570 -1.74 27.06 -36.44
C ASP A 570 -2.26 28.38 -35.82
N HIS A 571 -2.82 28.32 -34.61
CA HIS A 571 -3.35 29.46 -33.84
C HIS A 571 -2.46 29.81 -32.63
N GLY A 572 -1.28 29.17 -32.48
CA GLY A 572 -0.33 29.42 -31.39
C GLY A 572 -0.72 28.79 -30.05
N ARG A 573 -1.67 27.85 -30.01
CA ARG A 573 -2.08 27.13 -28.80
C ARG A 573 -1.29 25.82 -28.67
N PRO A 574 -0.83 25.41 -27.48
CA PRO A 574 -0.11 24.14 -27.32
C PRO A 574 -0.90 22.94 -27.86
N VAL A 575 -0.23 22.06 -28.60
CA VAL A 575 -0.84 20.81 -29.08
C VAL A 575 -1.04 19.87 -27.89
N LEU A 576 -2.30 19.65 -27.52
CA LEU A 576 -2.67 18.72 -26.46
C LEU A 576 -2.43 17.28 -26.93
N ARG A 577 -1.44 16.62 -26.31
CA ARG A 577 -1.10 15.21 -26.60
C ARG A 577 -2.12 14.27 -25.95
N PRO A 578 -2.48 13.15 -26.59
CA PRO A 578 -3.42 12.18 -26.02
C PRO A 578 -3.02 11.71 -24.62
N VAL A 579 -3.99 11.58 -23.72
CA VAL A 579 -3.77 11.15 -22.34
C VAL A 579 -3.35 9.68 -22.32
N GLY A 580 -2.07 9.44 -22.04
CA GLY A 580 -1.51 8.10 -21.96
C GLY A 580 -2.28 7.21 -20.94
N PRO A 581 -2.57 5.94 -21.25
CA PRO A 581 -3.39 5.08 -20.38
C PRO A 581 -2.88 4.97 -18.94
N ALA A 582 -1.56 5.04 -18.71
CA ALA A 582 -0.98 5.03 -17.37
C ALA A 582 -1.40 6.24 -16.53
N GLU A 583 -1.50 7.43 -17.15
CA GLU A 583 -1.90 8.67 -16.48
C GLU A 583 -3.39 8.64 -16.15
N ALA A 584 -4.23 8.23 -17.10
CA ALA A 584 -5.66 8.09 -16.87
C ALA A 584 -6.00 7.05 -15.78
N ARG A 585 -5.24 5.95 -15.68
CA ARG A 585 -5.34 5.00 -14.55
C ARG A 585 -4.93 5.63 -13.23
N LEU A 586 -3.89 6.46 -13.20
CA LEU A 586 -3.44 7.15 -11.99
C LEU A 586 -4.47 8.18 -11.51
N ALA A 587 -5.03 8.97 -12.42
CA ALA A 587 -6.13 9.89 -12.13
C ALA A 587 -7.39 9.15 -11.64
N TYR A 588 -7.78 8.05 -12.29
CA TYR A 588 -8.87 7.17 -11.82
C TYR A 588 -8.62 6.63 -10.40
N VAL A 589 -7.40 6.17 -10.10
CA VAL A 589 -7.03 5.75 -8.73
C VAL A 589 -7.19 6.92 -7.76
N ALA A 590 -6.72 8.12 -8.12
CA ALA A 590 -6.78 9.30 -7.26
C ALA A 590 -8.21 9.77 -6.96
N VAL A 591 -9.06 9.99 -7.98
CA VAL A 591 -10.45 10.45 -7.78
C VAL A 591 -11.28 9.44 -6.99
N THR A 592 -11.02 8.14 -7.15
CA THR A 592 -11.76 7.08 -6.43
C THR A 592 -11.34 6.91 -4.97
N ARG A 593 -10.41 7.71 -4.43
CA ARG A 593 -10.05 7.67 -3.00
C ARG A 593 -11.06 8.38 -2.09
N ALA A 594 -11.84 9.33 -2.63
CA ALA A 594 -12.88 10.04 -1.88
C ALA A 594 -14.11 9.17 -1.59
N ARG A 595 -14.80 9.48 -0.49
CA ARG A 595 -16.08 8.87 -0.08
C ARG A 595 -17.22 9.87 -0.11
N HIS A 596 -17.05 11.05 0.49
CA HIS A 596 -18.09 12.06 0.68
C HIS A 596 -17.88 13.33 -0.14
N HIS A 597 -16.63 13.75 -0.37
CA HIS A 597 -16.34 14.93 -1.18
C HIS A 597 -15.04 14.77 -1.98
N LEU A 598 -15.06 15.20 -3.25
CA LEU A 598 -13.90 15.25 -4.13
C LEU A 598 -13.69 16.69 -4.62
N ASP A 599 -12.48 17.20 -4.41
CA ASP A 599 -11.94 18.40 -5.03
C ASP A 599 -11.02 17.97 -6.19
N PRO A 600 -11.50 18.00 -7.44
CA PRO A 600 -10.74 17.58 -8.61
C PRO A 600 -9.93 18.72 -9.23
N SER A 601 -9.69 19.85 -8.54
CA SER A 601 -9.10 21.04 -9.17
C SER A 601 -7.76 20.77 -9.89
N GLY A 602 -6.90 19.88 -9.37
CA GLY A 602 -5.67 19.46 -10.05
C GLY A 602 -5.85 18.66 -11.35
N LEU A 603 -7.09 18.31 -11.70
CA LEU A 603 -7.47 17.60 -12.93
C LEU A 603 -8.36 18.45 -13.86
N ALA A 604 -8.57 19.73 -13.55
CA ALA A 604 -9.46 20.61 -14.32
C ALA A 604 -9.01 20.78 -15.79
N TRP A 605 -7.70 20.66 -16.07
CA TRP A 605 -7.14 20.63 -17.42
C TRP A 605 -7.78 19.55 -18.34
N PHE A 606 -8.35 18.50 -17.75
CA PHE A 606 -9.02 17.42 -18.49
C PHE A 606 -10.47 17.75 -18.86
N ASP A 607 -11.02 18.89 -18.43
CA ASP A 607 -12.37 19.32 -18.81
C ASP A 607 -12.42 19.86 -20.24
N ASP A 608 -11.35 20.53 -20.69
CA ASP A 608 -11.20 21.11 -22.04
C ASP A 608 -10.36 20.21 -23.00
N HIS A 609 -10.00 19.00 -22.58
CA HIS A 609 -9.10 18.12 -23.33
C HIS A 609 -9.84 17.33 -24.44
N PRO A 610 -9.26 17.11 -25.65
CA PRO A 610 -9.93 16.36 -26.73
C PRO A 610 -10.36 14.93 -26.37
N ASP A 611 -9.59 14.24 -25.53
CA ASP A 611 -9.93 12.89 -25.02
C ASP A 611 -11.00 12.91 -23.91
N ALA A 612 -11.46 14.08 -23.48
CA ALA A 612 -12.51 14.18 -22.48
C ALA A 612 -13.83 13.65 -23.07
N PRO A 613 -14.42 12.58 -22.51
CA PRO A 613 -15.73 12.16 -22.96
C PRO A 613 -16.73 13.30 -22.67
N PRO A 614 -17.65 13.58 -23.61
CA PRO A 614 -18.55 14.73 -23.50
C PRO A 614 -19.33 14.67 -22.18
N ALA A 615 -19.50 15.83 -21.55
CA ALA A 615 -20.21 15.95 -20.28
C ALA A 615 -21.61 15.31 -20.42
N ALA A 616 -21.81 14.18 -19.76
CA ALA A 616 -23.08 13.47 -19.81
C ALA A 616 -24.18 14.39 -19.23
N PRO A 617 -25.28 14.65 -19.95
CA PRO A 617 -26.37 15.46 -19.42
C PRO A 617 -26.92 14.78 -18.16
N ASP A 618 -27.18 15.57 -17.12
CA ASP A 618 -27.63 15.04 -15.83
C ASP A 618 -28.92 14.22 -15.99
N GLY A 619 -28.84 12.91 -15.73
CA GLY A 619 -30.02 12.09 -15.45
C GLY A 619 -30.33 10.91 -16.37
N GLN A 620 -29.49 10.51 -17.33
CA GLN A 620 -29.70 9.26 -18.09
C GLN A 620 -28.64 8.17 -17.84
N PRO A 621 -29.05 6.92 -17.53
CA PRO A 621 -28.14 5.79 -17.53
C PRO A 621 -27.80 5.41 -18.97
N VAL A 622 -26.51 5.35 -19.31
CA VAL A 622 -26.05 4.89 -20.62
C VAL A 622 -26.31 3.38 -20.74
N GLY A 623 -27.45 3.04 -21.33
CA GLY A 623 -27.68 1.73 -21.92
C GLY A 623 -26.76 1.51 -23.12
N ARG A 624 -26.35 0.26 -23.34
CA ARG A 624 -25.47 -0.12 -24.46
C ARG A 624 -26.07 0.24 -25.82
N ALA A 625 -25.19 0.65 -26.74
CA ALA A 625 -25.22 0.14 -28.12
C ALA A 625 -24.40 -1.15 -28.15
#